data_AF-A0A967GFK3-F1
#
_entry.id   AF-A0A967GFK3-F1
#
_cell.length_a   1.000
_cell.length_b   1.000
_cell.length_c   1.000
_cell.angle_alpha   90.00
_cell.angle_beta   90.00
_cell.angle_gamma   90.00
#
_symmetry.space_group_name_H-M   'P 1'
#
loop_
_entity.id
_entity.type
_entity.pdbx_description
1 polymer ?
#
loop_
_entity_poly.entity_id
_entity_poly.type
_entity_poly.pdbx_seq_one_letter_code
_entity_poly.pdbx_strand_id
1 'polypeptide(L)'
;HRLLFWVLGIGLNEEFAKMLMLLLVLYPRRDFSAPYQGLLGGATVALGFAAVENLFYLERYGTVTLLTRSVLTVPAHAFFTAPLGAAMAFSKRAEGLAGKYLWLVGGLAYAVLAHGVYDIWLSFNSPWLSRMVYVHVVVLGLLVLWLM
;
A
#
# COMPACT_ATOMS: atom_id res chain seq x y z
N HIS A 1 17.50 -0.95 -14.15
CA HIS A 1 17.30 0.41 -13.57
C HIS A 1 15.87 0.64 -13.07
N ARG A 2 14.81 0.41 -13.88
CA ARG A 2 13.40 0.67 -13.48
C ARG A 2 12.95 -0.06 -12.21
N LEU A 3 13.24 -1.36 -12.07
CA LEU A 3 12.78 -2.16 -10.93
C LEU A 3 13.33 -1.63 -9.61
N LEU A 4 14.65 -1.39 -9.52
CA LEU A 4 15.28 -0.87 -8.31
C LEU A 4 14.70 0.49 -7.91
N PHE A 5 14.48 1.38 -8.88
CA PHE A 5 13.94 2.70 -8.61
C PHE A 5 12.49 2.64 -8.09
N TRP A 6 11.59 1.93 -8.78
CA TRP A 6 10.18 1.90 -8.40
C TRP A 6 9.92 1.06 -7.15
N VAL A 7 10.60 -0.09 -7.00
CA VAL A 7 10.39 -0.98 -5.85
C VAL A 7 11.15 -0.48 -4.63
N LEU A 8 12.46 -0.22 -4.73
CA LEU A 8 13.29 0.14 -3.57
C LEU A 8 13.37 1.65 -3.33
N GLY A 9 13.22 2.47 -4.38
CA GLY A 9 13.28 3.93 -4.26
C GLY A 9 11.94 4.55 -3.86
N ILE A 10 10.83 4.11 -4.45
CA ILE A 10 9.50 4.70 -4.19
C ILE A 10 8.68 3.77 -3.31
N GLY A 11 8.35 2.57 -3.79
CA GLY A 11 7.51 1.61 -3.08
C GLY A 11 7.98 1.33 -1.64
N LEU A 12 9.27 1.05 -1.45
CA LEU A 12 9.84 0.82 -0.12
C LEU A 12 9.69 2.02 0.80
N ASN A 13 10.07 3.22 0.34
CA ASN A 13 10.03 4.41 1.18
C ASN A 13 8.59 4.76 1.58
N GLU A 14 7.66 4.69 0.63
CA GLU A 14 6.27 5.05 0.89
C GLU A 14 5.55 4.01 1.76
N GLU A 15 5.70 2.72 1.48
CA GLU A 15 5.04 1.68 2.27
C GLU A 15 5.69 1.51 3.65
N PHE A 16 6.99 1.76 3.77
CA PHE A 16 7.64 1.82 5.07
C PHE A 16 7.15 3.01 5.90
N ALA A 17 6.99 4.20 5.30
CA ALA A 17 6.42 5.35 6.00
C ALA A 17 4.99 5.06 6.52
N LYS A 18 4.15 4.40 5.70
CA LYS A 18 2.81 3.95 6.13
C LYS A 18 2.90 2.89 7.23
N MET A 19 3.83 1.95 7.13
CA MET A 19 4.09 0.94 8.17
C MET A 19 4.48 1.60 9.50
N LEU A 20 5.33 2.63 9.49
CA LEU A 20 5.70 3.37 10.68
C LEU A 20 4.47 4.02 11.33
N MET A 21 3.60 4.63 10.53
CA MET A 21 2.34 5.19 11.06
C MET A 21 1.45 4.11 11.70
N LEU A 22 1.36 2.93 11.09
CA LEU A 22 0.65 1.80 11.69
C LEU A 22 1.31 1.35 13.00
N LEU A 23 2.64 1.26 13.05
CA LEU A 23 3.41 0.87 14.24
C LEU A 23 3.26 1.85 15.39
N LEU A 24 3.18 3.15 15.10
CA LEU A 24 3.10 4.21 16.10
C LEU A 24 1.67 4.42 16.61
N VAL A 25 0.67 4.34 15.73
CA VAL A 25 -0.71 4.76 16.05
C VAL A 25 -1.63 3.58 16.36
N LEU A 26 -1.62 2.55 15.52
CA LEU A 26 -2.58 1.44 15.63
C LEU A 26 -2.01 0.22 16.35
N TYR A 27 -0.75 -0.12 16.09
CA TYR A 27 -0.10 -1.28 16.67
C TYR A 27 -0.03 -1.28 18.21
N PRO A 28 0.07 -0.15 18.94
CA PRO A 28 0.02 -0.20 20.41
C PRO A 28 -1.38 -0.50 20.95
N ARG A 29 -2.43 -0.29 20.16
CA ARG A 29 -3.81 -0.46 20.62
C ARG A 29 -4.16 -1.94 20.81
N ARG A 30 -4.93 -2.25 21.85
CA ARG A 30 -5.36 -3.63 22.16
C ARG A 30 -6.39 -4.15 21.16
N ASP A 31 -7.23 -3.25 20.66
CA ASP A 31 -8.24 -3.57 19.66
C ASP A 31 -7.62 -3.92 18.31
N PHE A 32 -6.46 -3.39 17.91
CA PHE A 32 -5.76 -3.77 16.67
C PHE A 32 -5.16 -5.19 16.74
N SER A 33 -6.01 -6.21 16.83
CA SER A 33 -5.58 -7.61 16.95
C SER A 33 -6.38 -8.56 16.06
N ALA A 34 -7.53 -8.16 15.50
CA ALA A 34 -8.19 -8.93 14.45
C ALA A 34 -7.68 -8.54 13.05
N PRO A 35 -7.56 -9.49 12.11
CA PRO A 35 -7.11 -9.21 10.73
C PRO A 35 -7.92 -8.12 10.03
N TYR A 36 -9.25 -8.12 10.20
CA TYR A 36 -10.15 -7.10 9.65
C TYR A 36 -9.82 -5.67 10.13
N GLN A 37 -9.49 -5.49 11.42
CA GLN A 37 -9.05 -4.19 11.95
C GLN A 37 -7.68 -3.80 11.38
N GLY A 38 -6.84 -4.79 11.10
CA GLY A 38 -5.60 -4.65 10.34
C GLY A 38 -5.84 -4.10 8.94
N LEU A 39 -6.73 -4.74 8.16
CA LEU A 39 -7.10 -4.31 6.81
C LEU A 39 -7.64 -2.87 6.81
N LEU A 40 -8.62 -2.59 7.67
CA LEU A 40 -9.25 -1.27 7.77
C LEU A 40 -8.24 -0.20 8.22
N GLY A 41 -7.41 -0.52 9.22
CA GLY A 41 -6.37 0.38 9.71
C GLY A 41 -5.30 0.68 8.65
N GLY A 42 -4.83 -0.35 7.94
CA GLY A 42 -3.90 -0.23 6.81
C GLY A 42 -4.46 0.65 5.70
N ALA A 43 -5.69 0.36 5.26
CA ALA A 43 -6.38 1.18 4.27
C ALA A 43 -6.52 2.65 4.73
N THR A 44 -6.89 2.88 5.99
CA THR A 44 -7.07 4.24 6.53
C THR A 44 -5.77 5.04 6.51
N VAL A 45 -4.65 4.45 6.95
CA VAL A 45 -3.33 5.11 6.89
C VAL A 45 -2.93 5.39 5.45
N ALA A 46 -3.16 4.45 4.54
CA ALA A 46 -2.84 4.62 3.13
C ALA A 46 -3.66 5.70 2.45
N LEU A 47 -4.95 5.82 2.78
CA LEU A 47 -5.81 6.89 2.28
C LEU A 47 -5.35 8.27 2.78
N GLY A 48 -4.93 8.37 4.05
CA GLY A 48 -4.32 9.59 4.59
C GLY A 48 -3.04 9.97 3.87
N PHE A 49 -2.18 8.99 3.59
CA PHE A 49 -0.96 9.20 2.79
C PHE A 49 -1.29 9.66 1.36
N ALA A 50 -2.22 8.96 0.69
CA ALA A 50 -2.66 9.29 -0.66
C ALA A 50 -3.27 10.69 -0.76
N ALA A 51 -3.96 11.15 0.29
CA ALA A 51 -4.46 12.53 0.35
C ALA A 51 -3.32 13.55 0.34
N VAL A 52 -2.28 13.35 1.16
CA VAL A 52 -1.10 14.23 1.20
C VAL A 52 -0.35 14.20 -0.13
N GLU A 53 -0.14 13.02 -0.70
CA GLU A 53 0.53 12.88 -2.00
C GLU A 53 -0.22 13.61 -3.11
N ASN A 54 -1.56 13.47 -3.13
CA ASN A 54 -2.43 14.16 -4.08
C ASN A 54 -2.40 15.69 -3.92
N LEU A 55 -2.24 16.23 -2.71
CA LEU A 55 -2.05 17.67 -2.51
C LEU A 55 -0.76 18.18 -3.16
N PHE A 56 0.36 17.47 -2.99
CA PHE A 56 1.61 17.84 -3.66
C PHE A 56 1.52 17.70 -5.19
N TYR A 57 0.79 16.71 -5.69
CA TYR A 57 0.53 16.56 -7.12
C TYR A 57 -0.33 17.70 -7.67
N LEU A 58 -1.34 18.14 -6.92
CA LEU A 58 -2.18 19.28 -7.29
C LEU A 58 -1.35 20.54 -7.49
N GLU A 59 -0.47 20.85 -6.52
CA GLU A 59 0.40 22.03 -6.57
C GLU A 59 1.34 22.00 -7.79
N ARG A 60 1.79 20.81 -8.21
CA ARG A 60 2.79 20.65 -9.27
C ARG A 60 2.22 20.50 -10.68
N TYR A 61 1.05 19.87 -10.83
CA TYR A 61 0.51 19.44 -12.13
C TYR A 61 -0.93 19.92 -12.42
N GLY A 62 -1.57 20.60 -11.45
CA GLY A 62 -2.91 21.15 -11.59
C GLY A 62 -4.05 20.15 -11.39
N THR A 63 -5.28 20.68 -11.36
CA THR A 63 -6.51 19.96 -10.97
C THR A 63 -6.94 18.85 -11.93
N VAL A 64 -6.75 19.00 -13.24
CA VAL A 64 -7.23 18.01 -14.22
C VAL A 64 -6.44 16.69 -14.13
N THR A 65 -5.12 16.79 -14.02
CA THR A 65 -4.23 15.65 -13.83
C THR A 65 -4.48 14.97 -12.49
N LEU A 66 -4.76 15.76 -11.45
CA LEU A 66 -5.12 15.24 -10.14
C LEU A 66 -6.37 14.36 -10.21
N LEU A 67 -7.48 14.92 -10.70
CA LEU A 67 -8.78 14.24 -10.68
C LEU A 67 -8.74 12.92 -11.46
N THR A 68 -8.07 12.89 -12.60
CA THR A 68 -7.96 11.68 -13.43
C THR A 68 -7.09 10.60 -12.78
N ARG A 69 -5.99 10.97 -12.11
CA ARG A 69 -5.09 10.05 -11.41
C ARG A 69 -5.69 9.51 -10.11
N SER A 70 -6.30 10.39 -9.31
CA SER A 70 -6.76 10.06 -7.95
C SER A 70 -7.81 8.95 -7.91
N VAL A 71 -8.65 8.82 -8.96
CA VAL A 71 -9.64 7.73 -9.06
C VAL A 71 -8.97 6.36 -8.99
N LEU A 72 -7.75 6.23 -9.52
CA LEU A 72 -7.00 4.98 -9.53
C LEU A 72 -5.97 4.89 -8.40
N THR A 73 -5.21 5.96 -8.14
CA THR A 73 -4.13 5.91 -7.15
C THR A 73 -4.64 5.78 -5.72
N VAL A 74 -5.75 6.44 -5.37
CA VAL A 74 -6.30 6.39 -4.01
C VAL A 74 -6.71 4.96 -3.60
N PRO A 75 -7.53 4.22 -4.38
CA PRO A 75 -7.81 2.83 -4.04
C PRO A 75 -6.57 1.93 -4.15
N ALA A 76 -5.65 2.20 -5.09
CA ALA A 76 -4.41 1.44 -5.21
C ALA A 76 -3.58 1.50 -3.92
N HIS A 77 -3.35 2.70 -3.37
CA HIS A 77 -2.66 2.86 -2.08
C HIS A 77 -3.33 2.06 -0.97
N ALA A 78 -4.66 2.13 -0.87
CA ALA A 78 -5.39 1.35 0.13
C ALA A 78 -5.15 -0.16 -0.06
N PHE A 79 -5.15 -0.67 -1.29
CA PHE A 79 -4.97 -2.08 -1.57
C PHE A 79 -3.52 -2.57 -1.38
N PHE A 80 -2.52 -1.70 -1.52
CA PHE A 80 -1.13 -2.05 -1.21
C PHE A 80 -0.93 -2.25 0.30
N THR A 81 -1.43 -1.31 1.09
CA THR A 81 -1.13 -1.25 2.53
C THR A 81 -2.12 -2.04 3.40
N ALA A 82 -3.35 -2.29 2.95
CA ALA A 82 -4.34 -3.02 3.76
C ALA A 82 -3.84 -4.43 4.17
N PRO A 83 -3.30 -5.27 3.27
CA PRO A 83 -2.75 -6.58 3.65
C PRO A 83 -1.54 -6.48 4.59
N LEU A 84 -0.72 -5.42 4.47
CA LEU A 84 0.34 -5.12 5.45
C LEU A 84 -0.28 -4.88 6.84
N GLY A 85 -1.35 -4.09 6.94
CA GLY A 85 -2.07 -3.89 8.19
C GLY A 85 -2.61 -5.20 8.80
N ALA A 86 -3.17 -6.10 7.97
CA ALA A 86 -3.58 -7.43 8.40
C ALA A 86 -2.41 -8.27 8.91
N ALA A 87 -1.30 -8.30 8.18
CA ALA A 87 -0.07 -8.98 8.58
C ALA A 87 0.47 -8.45 9.92
N MET A 88 0.41 -7.13 10.14
CA MET A 88 0.77 -6.54 11.42
C MET A 88 -0.16 -7.02 12.55
N ALA A 89 -1.48 -7.14 12.32
CA ALA A 89 -2.40 -7.73 13.29
C ALA A 89 -2.06 -9.20 13.60
N PHE A 90 -1.72 -10.01 12.58
CA PHE A 90 -1.21 -11.39 12.78
C PHE A 90 0.08 -11.42 13.58
N SER A 91 1.01 -10.49 13.37
CA SER A 91 2.29 -10.45 14.08
C SER A 91 2.14 -10.33 15.60
N LYS A 92 1.04 -9.73 16.09
CA LYS A 92 0.76 -9.64 17.54
C LYS A 92 0.37 -10.97 18.17
N ARG A 93 -0.16 -11.89 17.35
CA ARG A 93 -0.61 -13.21 17.78
C ARG A 93 0.42 -14.30 17.47
N ALA A 94 1.52 -13.93 16.79
CA ALA A 94 2.57 -14.86 16.43
C ALA A 94 3.38 -15.27 17.67
N GLU A 95 3.66 -16.57 17.77
CA GLU A 95 4.52 -17.10 18.82
C GLU A 95 5.99 -16.81 18.49
N GLY A 96 6.70 -16.26 19.48
CA GLY A 96 8.12 -15.97 19.36
C GLY A 96 8.46 -14.78 18.45
N LEU A 97 9.70 -14.33 18.59
CA LEU A 97 10.17 -13.13 17.93
C LEU A 97 10.33 -13.34 16.40
N ALA A 98 10.73 -14.54 15.98
CA ALA A 98 10.86 -14.89 14.57
C ALA A 98 9.52 -14.83 13.83
N GLY A 99 8.46 -15.43 14.38
CA GLY A 99 7.13 -15.40 13.78
C GLY A 99 6.58 -13.97 13.65
N LYS A 100 6.78 -13.15 14.69
CA LYS A 100 6.43 -11.73 14.66
C LYS A 100 7.13 -11.00 13.51
N TYR A 101 8.45 -11.15 13.37
CA TYR A 101 9.20 -10.48 12.31
C TYR A 101 8.85 -10.98 10.91
N LEU A 102 8.57 -12.28 10.74
CA LEU A 102 8.13 -12.83 9.45
C LEU A 102 6.85 -12.16 8.95
N TRP A 103 5.86 -11.95 9.82
CA TRP A 103 4.65 -11.24 9.43
C TRP A 103 4.89 -9.76 9.09
N LEU A 104 5.72 -9.07 9.88
CA LEU A 104 6.04 -7.66 9.63
C LEU A 104 6.80 -7.47 8.31
N VAL A 105 7.84 -8.26 8.08
CA VAL A 105 8.66 -8.20 6.86
C VAL A 105 7.88 -8.71 5.65
N GLY A 106 7.12 -9.79 5.79
CA GLY A 106 6.31 -10.34 4.71
C GLY A 106 5.20 -9.38 4.27
N GLY A 107 4.52 -8.73 5.22
CA GLY A 107 3.53 -7.70 4.92
C GLY A 107 4.14 -6.49 4.21
N LEU A 108 5.31 -6.02 4.67
CA LEU A 108 6.00 -4.91 4.04
C LEU A 108 6.47 -5.29 2.63
N ALA A 109 7.09 -6.45 2.47
CA ALA A 109 7.54 -6.94 1.17
C ALA A 109 6.39 -7.04 0.17
N TYR A 110 5.23 -7.54 0.60
CA TYR A 110 4.02 -7.55 -0.23
C TYR A 110 3.63 -6.13 -0.67
N ALA A 111 3.49 -5.19 0.27
CA ALA A 111 3.05 -3.83 -0.04
C ALA A 111 4.02 -3.14 -1.01
N VAL A 112 5.33 -3.27 -0.75
CA VAL A 112 6.40 -2.70 -1.56
C VAL A 112 6.41 -3.27 -2.98
N LEU A 113 6.22 -4.57 -3.13
CA LEU A 113 6.15 -5.20 -4.45
C LEU A 113 4.86 -4.82 -5.18
N ALA A 114 3.72 -4.82 -4.51
CA ALA A 114 2.44 -4.44 -5.10
C ALA A 114 2.47 -2.99 -5.60
N HIS A 115 3.03 -2.07 -4.81
CA HIS A 115 3.21 -0.67 -5.18
C HIS A 115 4.25 -0.52 -6.30
N GLY A 116 5.44 -1.11 -6.15
CA GLY A 116 6.48 -1.00 -7.18
C GLY A 116 6.05 -1.56 -8.54
N VAL A 117 5.26 -2.63 -8.57
CA VAL A 117 4.67 -3.17 -9.81
C VAL A 117 3.67 -2.20 -10.44
N TYR A 118 2.84 -1.55 -9.64
CA TYR A 118 1.92 -0.50 -10.10
C TYR A 118 2.67 0.63 -10.81
N ASP A 119 3.76 1.13 -10.21
CA ASP A 119 4.58 2.18 -10.79
C ASP A 119 5.34 1.73 -12.04
N ILE A 120 5.80 0.48 -12.06
CA ILE A 120 6.43 -0.10 -13.24
C ILE A 120 5.45 -0.09 -14.42
N TRP A 121 4.19 -0.51 -14.21
CA TRP A 121 3.16 -0.45 -15.26
C TRP A 121 3.00 0.96 -15.81
N LEU A 122 2.86 1.95 -14.94
CA LEU A 122 2.72 3.35 -15.35
C LEU A 122 3.96 3.92 -16.04
N SER A 123 5.15 3.38 -15.76
CA SER A 123 6.41 3.87 -16.35
C SER A 123 6.61 3.48 -17.82
N PHE A 124 5.84 2.53 -18.36
CA PHE A 124 6.03 2.08 -19.74
C PHE A 124 5.53 3.13 -20.75
N ASN A 125 6.33 3.37 -21.80
CA ASN A 125 5.95 4.21 -22.94
C ASN A 125 4.95 3.53 -23.90
N SER A 126 4.37 2.39 -23.50
CA SER A 126 3.38 1.64 -24.29
C SER A 126 2.00 1.77 -23.62
N PRO A 127 0.98 2.30 -24.32
CA PRO A 127 -0.39 2.40 -23.80
C PRO A 127 -0.98 1.05 -23.38
N TRP A 128 -0.57 -0.05 -24.01
CA TRP A 128 -1.05 -1.39 -23.66
C TRP A 128 -0.49 -1.87 -22.32
N LEU A 129 0.81 -1.66 -22.09
CA LEU A 129 1.46 -2.05 -20.85
C LEU A 129 1.02 -1.15 -19.69
N SER A 130 0.85 0.16 -19.91
CA SER A 130 0.41 1.06 -18.84
C SER A 130 -1.02 0.78 -18.38
N ARG A 131 -1.90 0.32 -19.27
CA ARG A 131 -3.26 -0.12 -18.91
C ARG A 131 -3.31 -1.38 -18.03
N MET A 132 -2.22 -2.13 -17.89
CA MET A 132 -2.16 -3.25 -16.93
C MET A 132 -2.36 -2.81 -15.48
N VAL A 133 -2.18 -1.51 -15.20
CA VAL A 133 -2.49 -0.90 -13.91
C VAL A 133 -3.95 -1.15 -13.47
N TYR A 134 -4.91 -1.14 -14.40
CA TYR A 134 -6.32 -1.37 -14.07
C TYR A 134 -6.55 -2.81 -13.64
N VAL A 135 -5.96 -3.76 -14.35
CA VAL A 135 -6.01 -5.19 -14.00
C VAL A 135 -5.36 -5.41 -12.63
N HIS A 136 -4.19 -4.80 -12.40
CA HIS A 136 -3.46 -4.88 -11.14
C HIS A 136 -4.31 -4.38 -9.97
N VAL A 137 -4.90 -3.18 -10.08
CA VAL A 137 -5.76 -2.62 -9.02
C VAL A 137 -7.00 -3.47 -8.78
N VAL A 138 -7.65 -4.00 -9.82
CA VAL A 138 -8.81 -4.90 -9.67
C VAL A 138 -8.42 -6.19 -8.96
N VAL A 139 -7.32 -6.82 -9.35
CA VAL A 139 -6.84 -8.06 -8.72
C VAL A 139 -6.52 -7.85 -7.25
N LEU A 140 -5.83 -6.75 -6.91
CA LEU A 140 -5.53 -6.43 -5.52
C LEU A 140 -6.80 -6.08 -4.72
N GLY A 141 -7.74 -5.37 -5.33
CA GLY A 141 -9.04 -5.09 -4.72
C GLY A 141 -9.82 -6.38 -4.41
N LEU A 142 -9.87 -7.32 -5.35
CA LEU A 142 -10.50 -8.64 -5.14
C LEU A 142 -9.78 -9.44 -4.05
N LEU A 143 -8.45 -9.38 -4.00
CA LEU A 143 -7.68 -10.01 -2.93
C LEU A 143 -8.03 -9.40 -1.56
N VAL A 144 -8.07 -8.07 -1.45
CA VAL A 144 -8.44 -7.39 -0.19
C VAL A 144 -9.86 -7.76 0.23
N LEU A 145 -10.81 -7.78 -0.71
CA LEU A 145 -12.18 -8.21 -0.43
C LEU A 145 -12.27 -9.67 0.01
N TRP A 146 -11.44 -10.55 -0.54
CA TRP A 146 -11.36 -11.95 -0.14
C TRP A 146 -10.74 -12.14 1.27
N LEU A 147 -9.90 -11.21 1.70
CA LEU A 147 -9.28 -11.22 3.04
C LEU A 147 -10.19 -10.65 4.14
N MET A 148 -11.29 -9.97 3.80
CA MET A 148 -12.27 -9.39 4.73
C MET A 148 -13.19 -10.46 5.31
#